data_AF-A0A969LEW5-F1
#
_entry.id   AF-A0A969LEW5-F1
#
_cell.length_a   1.000
_cell.length_b   1.000
_cell.length_c   1.000
_cell.angle_alpha   90.00
_cell.angle_beta   90.00
_cell.angle_gamma   90.00
#
_symmetry.space_group_name_H-M   'P 1'
#
loop_
_entity.id
_entity.type
_entity.pdbx_description
1 polymer ?
#
loop_
_entity_poly.entity_id
_entity_poly.type
_entity_poly.pdbx_seq_one_letter_code
_entity_poly.pdbx_strand_id
1 'polypeptide(L)'
;MNLPRIDGDSSLTGEQALLHLYAPALAATSTGIAIADLCQPDQPIIYCNPAFETMTGYPPAEVIGRNCRFLQGEDTDPAAVAQLRAAIASGQECQVTLKNYRKDGTSFWNELSISPIHDEAGKLTHYIGIQNDVTQRREDEEVRRLMEFAVERAADAAFFIAADATITYANRAASQLLGYPRDELVGLTLPEIAPDFPLTTWLSHWQALRQQGSLTFETVNQTKDGRLIPVEVTANYLEFNGHAYNCAFTRDISDRKRIEAEQRRSETLYRLLARNIPNGVMLFFDRQGCCRLAEGRLDALGLGKEQLQDHTLQEAFPPEVATVFAPAYEAALRDGRTGVYEYSALERDFLMRVVPMRATDGKISSGLATIQDITQQKQTARDLLSLAQRQHLAKEIAQRIRQSLDLQTVLNAAVEEVREVLQTDRVVLYRFDPDWYGQIVVESVGDRWQPSIHAQVEDECFRTSHVPLYQKGRVRVIADIYNAGLDPCHIQLLERFQVRANLVVPVLQGDNLWGLLIVHHCQAPRTWREGEIELLQELSLQLGIAIQQAALFAQVETELQERSRAEAACDSQKPSHASKRQP
;
A
#
# COMPACT_ATOMS: atom_id res chain seq x y z
N MET A 1 48.04 -68.67 -29.27
CA MET A 1 49.20 -69.58 -29.40
C MET A 1 48.76 -70.82 -30.17
N ASN A 2 49.10 -70.88 -31.46
CA ASN A 2 49.45 -72.08 -32.23
C ASN A 2 49.64 -71.64 -33.69
N LEU A 3 50.89 -71.38 -34.08
CA LEU A 3 51.31 -71.19 -35.47
C LEU A 3 51.85 -72.53 -35.99
N PRO A 4 51.59 -72.92 -37.24
CA PRO A 4 52.19 -74.11 -37.83
C PRO A 4 53.67 -73.86 -38.14
N ARG A 5 54.50 -74.89 -37.89
CA ARG A 5 55.90 -74.97 -38.29
C ARG A 5 56.01 -74.92 -39.82
N ILE A 6 56.82 -74.01 -40.33
CA ILE A 6 57.34 -74.06 -41.70
C ILE A 6 58.79 -74.53 -41.57
N ASP A 7 59.05 -75.74 -42.04
CA ASP A 7 60.41 -76.27 -42.20
C ASP A 7 61.15 -75.46 -43.27
N GLY A 8 62.42 -75.16 -42.97
CA GLY A 8 63.23 -74.23 -43.71
C GLY A 8 63.65 -74.71 -45.10
N ASP A 9 63.66 -73.76 -46.02
CA ASP A 9 64.64 -73.74 -47.10
C ASP A 9 65.59 -72.57 -46.86
N SER A 10 66.88 -72.89 -46.82
CA SER A 10 67.96 -72.02 -46.36
C SER A 10 68.74 -71.53 -47.57
N SER A 11 68.32 -70.39 -48.14
CA SER A 11 69.15 -69.53 -49.01
C SER A 11 68.50 -68.17 -49.33
N LEU A 12 67.91 -67.48 -48.35
CA LEU A 12 67.59 -66.06 -48.52
C LEU A 12 68.83 -65.24 -48.13
N THR A 13 69.38 -64.49 -49.08
CA THR A 13 70.43 -63.49 -48.84
C THR A 13 69.93 -62.45 -47.82
N GLY A 14 70.83 -61.80 -47.07
CA GLY A 14 70.45 -60.81 -46.03
C GLY A 14 69.50 -59.70 -46.54
N GLU A 15 69.60 -59.34 -47.83
CA GLU A 15 68.69 -58.40 -48.50
C GLU A 15 67.28 -58.97 -48.72
N GLN A 16 67.14 -60.26 -49.06
CA GLN A 16 65.83 -60.89 -49.25
C GLN A 16 65.08 -61.10 -47.92
N ALA A 17 65.80 -61.31 -46.81
CA ALA A 17 65.22 -61.37 -45.47
C ALA A 17 64.70 -60.00 -44.99
N LEU A 18 65.42 -58.92 -45.32
CA LEU A 18 65.00 -57.53 -45.05
C LEU A 18 63.77 -57.14 -45.89
N LEU A 19 63.74 -57.46 -47.19
CA LEU A 19 62.58 -57.29 -48.06
C LEU A 19 61.33 -58.03 -47.57
N HIS A 20 61.49 -59.25 -47.03
CA HIS A 20 60.41 -60.02 -46.42
C HIS A 20 59.90 -59.45 -45.08
N LEU A 21 60.68 -58.59 -44.40
CA LEU A 21 60.29 -57.92 -43.15
C LEU A 21 59.59 -56.57 -43.40
N TYR A 22 59.98 -55.84 -44.45
CA TYR A 22 59.41 -54.53 -44.77
C TYR A 22 57.92 -54.59 -45.19
N ALA A 23 57.52 -55.60 -45.97
CA ALA A 23 56.14 -55.70 -46.45
C ALA A 23 55.12 -55.96 -45.30
N PRO A 24 55.35 -56.90 -44.36
CA PRO A 24 54.51 -57.03 -43.16
C PRO A 24 54.56 -55.81 -42.24
N ALA A 25 55.72 -55.14 -42.12
CA ALA A 25 55.85 -53.95 -41.28
C ALA A 25 54.99 -52.78 -41.78
N LEU A 26 54.98 -52.51 -43.10
CA LEU A 26 54.11 -51.50 -43.71
C LEU A 26 52.62 -51.86 -43.60
N ALA A 27 52.30 -53.16 -43.68
CA ALA A 27 50.94 -53.66 -43.57
C ALA A 27 50.38 -53.67 -42.12
N ALA A 28 51.24 -53.72 -41.10
CA ALA A 28 50.85 -53.75 -39.69
C ALA A 28 50.59 -52.35 -39.09
N THR A 29 50.86 -51.28 -39.83
CA THR A 29 50.61 -49.90 -39.37
C THR A 29 49.11 -49.57 -39.42
N SER A 30 48.63 -48.79 -38.45
CA SER A 30 47.26 -48.28 -38.43
C SER A 30 47.05 -47.02 -39.27
N THR A 31 48.13 -46.50 -39.87
CA THR A 31 48.12 -45.33 -40.75
C THR A 31 48.04 -45.78 -42.21
N GLY A 32 47.29 -45.05 -43.03
CA GLY A 32 47.30 -45.26 -44.47
C GLY A 32 48.68 -44.95 -45.03
N ILE A 33 49.19 -45.82 -45.89
CA ILE A 33 50.44 -45.60 -46.62
C ILE A 33 50.12 -45.75 -48.10
N ALA A 34 50.54 -44.78 -48.90
CA ALA A 34 50.50 -44.83 -50.37
C ALA A 34 51.83 -44.37 -50.94
N ILE A 35 52.35 -45.07 -51.95
CA ILE A 35 53.56 -44.66 -52.69
C ILE A 35 53.16 -44.27 -54.10
N ALA A 36 53.55 -43.07 -54.53
CA ALA A 36 53.32 -42.56 -55.87
C ALA A 36 54.62 -42.53 -56.68
N ASP A 37 54.54 -42.91 -57.95
CA ASP A 37 55.68 -42.90 -58.88
C ASP A 37 55.72 -41.58 -59.64
N LEU A 38 56.78 -40.79 -59.44
CA LEU A 38 56.94 -39.48 -60.07
C LEU A 38 57.49 -39.58 -61.50
N CYS A 39 58.00 -40.73 -61.91
CA CYS A 39 58.50 -40.95 -63.26
C CYS A 39 57.38 -41.17 -64.28
N GLN A 40 56.16 -41.49 -63.81
CA GLN A 40 55.00 -41.69 -64.67
C GLN A 40 54.13 -40.43 -64.79
N PRO A 41 53.49 -40.21 -65.96
CA PRO A 41 52.52 -39.13 -66.14
C PRO A 41 51.42 -39.19 -65.08
N ASP A 42 51.02 -38.02 -64.54
CA ASP A 42 50.01 -37.87 -63.49
C ASP A 42 50.38 -38.39 -62.08
N GLN A 43 51.60 -38.88 -61.88
CA GLN A 43 52.11 -39.32 -60.58
C GLN A 43 51.19 -40.35 -59.89
N PRO A 44 50.95 -41.52 -60.52
CA PRO A 44 50.01 -42.52 -60.03
C PRO A 44 50.51 -43.21 -58.76
N ILE A 45 49.59 -43.61 -57.89
CA ILE A 45 49.87 -44.51 -56.77
C ILE A 45 50.23 -45.89 -57.33
N ILE A 46 51.37 -46.44 -56.93
CA ILE A 46 51.86 -47.77 -57.30
C ILE A 46 51.79 -48.78 -56.16
N TYR A 47 51.54 -48.31 -54.94
CA TYR A 47 51.36 -49.14 -53.76
C TYR A 47 50.47 -48.44 -52.74
N CYS A 48 49.58 -49.18 -52.08
CA CYS A 48 48.92 -48.73 -50.85
C CYS A 48 48.78 -49.90 -49.87
N ASN A 49 48.86 -49.62 -48.57
CA ASN A 49 48.73 -50.65 -47.52
C ASN A 49 47.24 -50.92 -47.16
N PRO A 50 46.93 -52.00 -46.42
CA PRO A 50 45.56 -52.31 -46.00
C PRO A 50 44.88 -51.23 -45.13
N ALA A 51 45.66 -50.48 -44.36
CA ALA A 51 45.14 -49.37 -43.56
C ALA A 51 44.63 -48.21 -44.45
N PHE A 52 45.24 -47.98 -45.61
CA PHE A 52 44.75 -47.03 -46.61
C PHE A 52 43.35 -47.43 -47.12
N GLU A 53 43.16 -48.71 -47.45
CA GLU A 53 41.85 -49.23 -47.86
C GLU A 53 40.81 -49.10 -46.74
N THR A 54 41.19 -49.46 -45.51
CA THR A 54 40.30 -49.35 -44.34
C THR A 54 39.88 -47.90 -44.06
N MET A 55 40.81 -46.95 -44.20
CA MET A 55 40.57 -45.53 -43.95
C MET A 55 39.73 -44.87 -45.05
N THR A 56 40.03 -45.17 -46.30
CA THR A 56 39.45 -44.46 -47.46
C THR A 56 38.27 -45.19 -48.09
N GLY A 57 38.10 -46.49 -47.82
CA GLY A 57 37.11 -47.36 -48.43
C GLY A 57 37.42 -47.76 -49.88
N TYR A 58 38.57 -47.37 -50.42
CA TYR A 58 38.99 -47.75 -51.78
C TYR A 58 39.90 -48.98 -51.76
N PRO A 59 39.52 -50.08 -52.42
CA PRO A 59 40.37 -51.26 -52.51
C PRO A 59 41.59 -50.96 -53.40
N PRO A 60 42.75 -51.60 -53.18
CA PRO A 60 43.97 -51.35 -53.96
C PRO A 60 43.74 -51.39 -55.49
N ALA A 61 42.91 -52.33 -55.98
CA ALA A 61 42.59 -52.44 -57.40
C ALA A 61 41.96 -51.17 -58.02
N GLU A 62 41.32 -50.32 -57.22
CA GLU A 62 40.72 -49.05 -57.63
C GLU A 62 41.60 -47.83 -57.35
N VAL A 63 42.71 -48.01 -56.62
CA VAL A 63 43.64 -46.95 -56.20
C VAL A 63 44.90 -46.95 -57.05
N ILE A 64 45.44 -48.14 -57.33
CA ILE A 64 46.66 -48.31 -58.13
C ILE A 64 46.45 -47.75 -59.54
N GLY A 65 47.39 -46.92 -60.00
CA GLY A 65 47.32 -46.23 -61.29
C GLY A 65 46.63 -44.86 -61.25
N ARG A 66 46.10 -44.42 -60.10
CA ARG A 66 45.46 -43.10 -59.96
C ARG A 66 46.27 -42.18 -59.07
N ASN A 67 46.16 -40.88 -59.31
CA ASN A 67 46.71 -39.89 -58.39
C ASN A 67 45.86 -39.76 -57.12
N CYS A 68 46.49 -39.68 -55.94
CA CYS A 68 45.83 -39.60 -54.63
C CYS A 68 44.83 -38.42 -54.46
N ARG A 69 44.86 -37.42 -55.36
CA ARG A 69 43.92 -36.30 -55.34
C ARG A 69 42.44 -36.68 -55.49
N PHE A 70 42.12 -37.93 -55.87
CA PHE A 70 40.73 -38.40 -55.89
C PHE A 70 40.05 -38.37 -54.51
N LEU A 71 40.82 -38.31 -53.41
CA LEU A 71 40.30 -38.14 -52.06
C LEU A 71 39.88 -36.69 -51.76
N GLN A 72 40.17 -35.72 -52.64
CA GLN A 72 39.81 -34.32 -52.47
C GLN A 72 38.36 -34.09 -52.95
N GLY A 73 37.65 -33.16 -52.30
CA GLY A 73 36.26 -32.81 -52.63
C GLY A 73 35.96 -31.34 -52.34
N GLU A 74 34.67 -31.02 -52.14
CA GLU A 74 34.17 -29.64 -52.08
C GLU A 74 34.81 -28.79 -50.97
N ASP A 75 34.97 -29.35 -49.76
CA ASP A 75 35.52 -28.64 -48.60
C ASP A 75 37.04 -28.84 -48.42
N THR A 76 37.73 -29.43 -49.40
CA THR A 76 39.18 -29.60 -49.31
C THR A 76 39.87 -28.24 -49.44
N ASP A 77 40.60 -27.81 -48.40
CA ASP A 77 41.29 -26.52 -48.39
C ASP A 77 42.28 -26.36 -49.57
N PRO A 78 42.02 -25.43 -50.51
CA PRO A 78 42.90 -25.19 -51.65
C PRO A 78 44.32 -24.75 -51.27
N ALA A 79 44.49 -24.09 -50.12
CA ALA A 79 45.79 -23.63 -49.65
C ALA A 79 46.68 -24.81 -49.23
N ALA A 80 46.13 -25.77 -48.46
CA ALA A 80 46.81 -27.00 -48.10
C ALA A 80 47.18 -27.84 -49.34
N VAL A 81 46.30 -27.91 -50.34
CA VAL A 81 46.58 -28.61 -51.61
C VAL A 81 47.69 -27.92 -52.40
N ALA A 82 47.71 -26.58 -52.43
CA ALA A 82 48.77 -25.81 -53.09
C ALA A 82 50.13 -26.03 -52.42
N GLN A 83 50.17 -26.07 -51.08
CA GLN A 83 51.38 -26.38 -50.30
C GLN A 83 51.91 -27.78 -50.63
N LEU A 84 51.03 -28.79 -50.66
CA LEU A 84 51.39 -30.15 -51.03
C LEU A 84 52.00 -30.21 -52.44
N ARG A 85 51.38 -29.53 -53.40
CA ARG A 85 51.86 -29.47 -54.79
C ARG A 85 53.23 -28.81 -54.90
N ALA A 86 53.44 -27.71 -54.17
CA ALA A 86 54.73 -27.00 -54.15
C ALA A 86 55.85 -27.87 -53.54
N ALA A 87 55.56 -28.61 -52.48
CA ALA A 87 56.51 -29.54 -51.87
C ALA A 87 56.90 -30.68 -52.82
N ILE A 88 55.93 -31.28 -53.51
CA ILE A 88 56.19 -32.32 -54.53
C ILE A 88 57.04 -31.77 -55.68
N ALA A 89 56.71 -30.57 -56.17
CA ALA A 89 57.44 -29.94 -57.28
C ALA A 89 58.89 -29.56 -56.92
N SER A 90 59.14 -29.27 -55.64
CA SER A 90 60.47 -28.90 -55.12
C SER A 90 61.27 -30.08 -54.56
N GLY A 91 60.70 -31.29 -54.55
CA GLY A 91 61.37 -32.48 -54.00
C GLY A 91 61.50 -32.44 -52.47
N GLN A 92 60.66 -31.67 -51.77
CA GLN A 92 60.69 -31.53 -50.32
C GLN A 92 59.64 -32.40 -49.62
N GLU A 93 59.89 -32.72 -48.36
CA GLU A 93 58.88 -33.29 -47.46
C GLU A 93 57.86 -32.23 -47.05
N CYS A 94 56.63 -32.67 -46.74
CA CYS A 94 55.56 -31.77 -46.33
C CYS A 94 54.52 -32.49 -45.50
N GLN A 95 54.02 -31.82 -44.46
CA GLN A 95 52.89 -32.26 -43.67
C GLN A 95 51.76 -31.24 -43.79
N VAL A 96 50.57 -31.72 -44.13
CA VAL A 96 49.35 -30.91 -44.26
C VAL A 96 48.17 -31.66 -43.64
N THR A 97 47.22 -30.92 -43.06
CA THR A 97 45.93 -31.49 -42.68
C THR A 97 44.86 -30.96 -43.63
N LEU A 98 44.19 -31.86 -44.35
CA LEU A 98 43.13 -31.49 -45.28
C LEU A 98 41.90 -32.38 -45.11
N LYS A 99 40.74 -31.84 -45.46
CA LYS A 99 39.49 -32.59 -45.46
C LYS A 99 39.44 -33.44 -46.73
N ASN A 100 39.42 -34.76 -46.56
CA ASN A 100 39.29 -35.76 -47.63
C ASN A 100 37.95 -36.48 -47.55
N TYR A 101 37.64 -37.26 -48.58
CA TYR A 101 36.38 -37.97 -48.73
C TYR A 101 36.64 -39.44 -49.00
N ARG A 102 35.92 -40.29 -48.28
CA ARG A 102 35.92 -41.74 -48.47
C ARG A 102 35.07 -42.12 -49.67
N LYS A 103 35.16 -43.39 -50.10
CA LYS A 103 34.39 -43.93 -51.24
C LYS A 103 32.87 -43.79 -51.08
N ASP A 104 32.36 -43.85 -49.85
CA ASP A 104 30.94 -43.68 -49.53
C ASP A 104 30.47 -42.22 -49.51
N GLY A 105 31.37 -41.26 -49.74
CA GLY A 105 31.10 -39.82 -49.72
C GLY A 105 31.25 -39.17 -48.34
N THR A 106 31.52 -39.92 -47.27
CA THR A 106 31.77 -39.33 -45.96
C THR A 106 33.11 -38.60 -45.93
N SER A 107 33.15 -37.42 -45.29
CA SER A 107 34.39 -36.69 -45.13
C SER A 107 35.21 -37.18 -43.93
N PHE A 108 36.51 -36.98 -43.98
CA PHE A 108 37.44 -37.19 -42.88
C PHE A 108 38.60 -36.20 -42.92
N TRP A 109 39.13 -35.85 -41.75
CA TRP A 109 40.33 -35.04 -41.65
C TRP A 109 41.56 -35.91 -41.80
N ASN A 110 42.24 -35.78 -42.93
CA ASN A 110 43.47 -36.48 -43.23
C ASN A 110 44.67 -35.62 -42.84
N GLU A 111 45.42 -36.04 -41.84
CA GLU A 111 46.77 -35.56 -41.57
C GLU A 111 47.74 -36.33 -42.48
N LEU A 112 48.11 -35.70 -43.59
CA LEU A 112 48.95 -36.26 -44.65
C LEU A 112 50.38 -35.77 -44.50
N SER A 113 51.32 -36.70 -44.35
CA SER A 113 52.76 -36.44 -44.45
C SER A 113 53.30 -37.09 -45.71
N ILE A 114 53.99 -36.33 -46.56
CA ILE A 114 54.67 -36.84 -47.76
C ILE A 114 56.19 -36.69 -47.63
N SER A 115 56.92 -37.72 -48.06
CA SER A 115 58.38 -37.72 -48.07
C SER A 115 58.92 -38.23 -49.42
N PRO A 116 59.95 -37.57 -49.99
CA PRO A 116 60.56 -37.98 -51.25
C PRO A 116 61.40 -39.26 -51.08
N ILE A 117 61.35 -40.14 -52.08
CA ILE A 117 62.18 -41.35 -52.18
C ILE A 117 63.10 -41.20 -53.40
N HIS A 118 64.39 -41.42 -53.15
CA HIS A 118 65.45 -41.32 -54.16
C HIS A 118 65.95 -42.71 -54.55
N ASP A 119 66.38 -42.87 -55.80
CA ASP A 119 67.10 -44.08 -56.23
C ASP A 119 68.58 -44.07 -55.76
N GLU A 120 69.31 -45.14 -56.06
CA GLU A 120 70.73 -45.29 -55.72
C GLU A 120 71.63 -44.21 -56.36
N ALA A 121 71.18 -43.58 -57.45
CA ALA A 121 71.86 -42.48 -58.12
C ALA A 121 71.50 -41.09 -57.52
N GLY A 122 70.67 -41.06 -56.47
CA GLY A 122 70.22 -39.83 -55.80
C GLY A 122 69.12 -39.09 -56.56
N LYS A 123 68.53 -39.68 -57.59
CA LYS A 123 67.42 -39.07 -58.35
C LYS A 123 66.10 -39.34 -57.65
N LEU A 124 65.28 -38.30 -57.48
CA LEU A 124 63.92 -38.42 -56.97
C LEU A 124 63.07 -39.30 -57.92
N THR A 125 62.55 -40.42 -57.40
CA THR A 125 61.76 -41.38 -58.20
C THR A 125 60.34 -41.54 -57.69
N HIS A 126 60.12 -41.53 -56.37
CA HIS A 126 58.82 -41.77 -55.77
C HIS A 126 58.55 -40.80 -54.61
N TYR A 127 57.30 -40.77 -54.16
CA TYR A 127 56.92 -40.16 -52.88
C TYR A 127 56.14 -41.18 -52.06
N ILE A 128 56.44 -41.26 -50.77
CA ILE A 128 55.59 -41.96 -49.79
C ILE A 128 54.70 -40.94 -49.11
N GLY A 129 53.39 -41.20 -49.09
CA GLY A 129 52.40 -40.49 -48.32
C GLY A 129 51.90 -41.35 -47.17
N ILE A 130 51.96 -40.82 -45.96
CA ILE A 130 51.40 -41.40 -44.74
C ILE A 130 50.14 -40.58 -44.39
N GLN A 131 49.00 -41.24 -44.30
CA GLN A 131 47.71 -40.66 -43.98
C GLN A 131 47.26 -41.11 -42.60
N ASN A 132 46.84 -40.15 -41.78
CA ASN A 132 46.28 -40.41 -40.46
C ASN A 132 44.90 -39.75 -40.36
N ASP A 133 43.88 -40.54 -40.04
CA ASP A 133 42.52 -40.04 -39.84
C ASP A 133 42.41 -39.41 -38.44
N VAL A 134 42.33 -38.08 -38.39
CA VAL A 134 42.26 -37.31 -37.15
C VAL A 134 40.86 -36.76 -36.88
N THR A 135 39.83 -37.27 -37.55
CA THR A 135 38.45 -36.77 -37.48
C THR A 135 37.90 -36.82 -36.06
N GLN A 136 37.90 -38.00 -35.44
CA GLN A 136 37.36 -38.19 -34.09
C GLN A 136 38.05 -37.30 -33.05
N ARG A 137 39.40 -37.26 -33.09
CA ARG A 137 40.19 -36.42 -32.18
C ARG A 137 39.79 -34.95 -32.29
N ARG A 138 39.57 -34.45 -33.51
CA ARG A 138 39.15 -33.06 -33.74
C ARG A 138 37.74 -32.79 -33.27
N GLU A 139 36.80 -33.68 -33.58
CA GLU A 139 35.40 -33.54 -33.13
C GLU A 139 35.30 -33.53 -31.60
N ASP A 140 36.02 -34.42 -30.91
CA ASP A 140 36.05 -34.47 -29.44
C ASP A 140 36.65 -33.18 -28.85
N GLU A 141 37.73 -32.67 -29.44
CA GLU A 141 38.33 -31.41 -29.01
C GLU A 141 37.41 -30.21 -29.22
N GLU A 142 36.68 -30.18 -30.33
CA GLU A 142 35.77 -29.08 -30.68
C GLU A 142 34.51 -29.10 -29.79
N VAL A 143 33.94 -30.29 -29.54
CA VAL A 143 32.85 -30.46 -28.57
C VAL A 143 33.29 -30.04 -27.18
N ARG A 144 34.49 -30.43 -26.73
CA ARG A 144 35.03 -29.99 -25.43
C ARG A 144 35.17 -28.48 -25.34
N ARG A 145 35.74 -27.83 -26.38
CA ARG A 145 35.87 -26.36 -26.43
C ARG A 145 34.51 -25.67 -26.42
N LEU A 146 33.52 -26.23 -27.13
CA LEU A 146 32.16 -25.70 -27.15
C LEU A 146 31.50 -25.79 -25.76
N MET A 147 31.65 -26.91 -25.07
CA MET A 147 31.13 -27.11 -23.71
C MET A 147 31.78 -26.13 -22.71
N GLU A 148 33.10 -26.00 -22.73
CA GLU A 148 33.82 -25.02 -21.89
C GLU A 148 33.34 -23.60 -22.16
N PHE A 149 33.21 -23.22 -23.43
CA PHE A 149 32.72 -21.91 -23.83
C PHE A 149 31.27 -21.66 -23.38
N ALA A 150 30.40 -22.65 -23.49
CA ALA A 150 28.99 -22.55 -23.12
C ALA A 150 28.81 -22.32 -21.61
N VAL A 151 29.54 -23.06 -20.77
CA VAL A 151 29.50 -22.87 -19.31
C VAL A 151 30.08 -21.51 -18.91
N GLU A 152 31.17 -21.10 -19.56
CA GLU A 152 31.84 -19.83 -19.27
C GLU A 152 30.97 -18.60 -19.63
N ARG A 153 30.08 -18.74 -20.62
CA ARG A 153 29.17 -17.69 -21.09
C ARG A 153 27.71 -17.88 -20.66
N ALA A 154 27.42 -18.85 -19.80
CA ALA A 154 26.09 -19.03 -19.23
C ALA A 154 25.64 -17.76 -18.48
N ALA A 155 24.34 -17.46 -18.55
CA ALA A 155 23.77 -16.28 -17.90
C ALA A 155 23.75 -16.40 -16.37
N ASP A 156 23.45 -17.60 -15.85
CA ASP A 156 23.48 -17.88 -14.43
C ASP A 156 24.93 -18.11 -13.95
N ALA A 157 25.21 -17.68 -12.73
CA ALA A 157 26.50 -17.92 -12.09
C ALA A 157 26.68 -19.41 -11.81
N ALA A 158 27.75 -20.02 -12.32
CA ALA A 158 28.02 -21.44 -12.15
C ALA A 158 29.25 -21.65 -11.25
N PHE A 159 29.13 -22.56 -10.29
CA PHE A 159 30.20 -22.96 -9.37
C PHE A 159 30.34 -24.47 -9.35
N PHE A 160 31.58 -24.97 -9.29
CA PHE A 160 31.86 -26.31 -8.78
C PHE A 160 32.44 -26.19 -7.39
N ILE A 161 31.83 -26.92 -6.46
CA ILE A 161 32.17 -26.87 -5.04
C ILE A 161 32.50 -28.28 -4.60
N ALA A 162 33.69 -28.47 -4.02
CA ALA A 162 34.14 -29.74 -3.48
C ALA A 162 33.42 -30.09 -2.17
N ALA A 163 33.55 -31.35 -1.73
CA ALA A 163 32.89 -31.85 -0.53
C ALA A 163 33.22 -31.06 0.75
N ASP A 164 34.40 -30.45 0.81
CA ASP A 164 34.89 -29.61 1.92
C ASP A 164 34.40 -28.15 1.84
N ALA A 165 33.45 -27.86 0.94
CA ALA A 165 32.90 -26.54 0.64
C ALA A 165 33.84 -25.60 -0.13
N THR A 166 35.00 -26.06 -0.61
CA THR A 166 35.91 -25.22 -1.41
C THR A 166 35.39 -25.05 -2.84
N ILE A 167 35.39 -23.83 -3.34
CA ILE A 167 35.05 -23.51 -4.73
C ILE A 167 36.24 -23.88 -5.62
N THR A 168 36.06 -24.83 -6.53
CA THR A 168 37.10 -25.32 -7.45
C THR A 168 36.96 -24.73 -8.86
N TYR A 169 35.77 -24.25 -9.21
CA TYR A 169 35.50 -23.56 -10.47
C TYR A 169 34.43 -22.50 -10.26
N ALA A 170 34.58 -21.37 -10.95
CA ALA A 170 33.57 -20.34 -11.11
C ALA A 170 33.61 -19.83 -12.57
N ASN A 171 32.45 -19.60 -13.16
CA ASN A 171 32.36 -18.98 -14.49
C ASN A 171 32.40 -17.45 -14.43
N ARG A 172 32.37 -16.80 -15.60
CA ARG A 172 32.32 -15.34 -15.70
C ARG A 172 31.12 -14.72 -14.97
N ALA A 173 29.93 -15.31 -15.08
CA ALA A 173 28.72 -14.78 -14.45
C ALA A 173 28.83 -14.79 -12.91
N ALA A 174 29.45 -15.81 -12.32
CA ALA A 174 29.76 -15.86 -10.88
C ALA A 174 30.66 -14.71 -10.43
N SER A 175 31.70 -14.41 -11.21
CA SER A 175 32.60 -13.27 -10.92
C SER A 175 31.86 -11.93 -10.98
N GLN A 176 30.97 -11.76 -11.97
CA GLN A 176 30.15 -10.56 -12.13
C GLN A 176 29.11 -10.40 -11.02
N LEU A 177 28.45 -11.49 -10.62
CA LEU A 177 27.45 -11.50 -9.56
C LEU A 177 28.06 -11.13 -8.20
N LEU A 178 29.19 -11.74 -7.85
CA LEU A 178 29.79 -11.59 -6.53
C LEU A 178 30.84 -10.47 -6.44
N GLY A 179 31.31 -9.95 -7.57
CA GLY A 179 32.32 -8.89 -7.62
C GLY A 179 33.74 -9.33 -7.27
N TYR A 180 33.98 -10.65 -7.21
CA TYR A 180 35.30 -11.23 -7.04
C TYR A 180 35.89 -11.60 -8.41
N PRO A 181 37.20 -11.41 -8.63
CA PRO A 181 37.86 -11.99 -9.79
C PRO A 181 37.92 -13.53 -9.63
N ARG A 182 37.91 -14.24 -10.76
CA ARG A 182 37.74 -15.71 -10.80
C ARG A 182 38.83 -16.46 -10.03
N ASP A 183 40.08 -16.00 -10.13
CA ASP A 183 41.25 -16.53 -9.44
C ASP A 183 41.17 -16.36 -7.92
N GLU A 184 40.46 -15.35 -7.44
CA GLU A 184 40.16 -15.18 -6.02
C GLU A 184 38.97 -16.03 -5.59
N LEU A 185 37.92 -16.18 -6.41
CA LEU A 185 36.78 -17.05 -6.12
C LEU A 185 37.19 -18.52 -5.96
N VAL A 186 38.08 -19.00 -6.83
CA VAL A 186 38.59 -20.36 -6.76
C VAL A 186 39.53 -20.47 -5.57
N GLY A 187 39.17 -21.31 -4.61
CA GLY A 187 39.89 -21.48 -3.34
C GLY A 187 39.18 -20.89 -2.13
N LEU A 188 38.19 -20.00 -2.31
CA LEU A 188 37.29 -19.61 -1.22
C LEU A 188 36.39 -20.77 -0.82
N THR A 189 35.95 -20.75 0.43
CA THR A 189 34.92 -21.66 0.92
C THR A 189 33.54 -21.05 0.73
N LEU A 190 32.53 -21.89 0.48
CA LEU A 190 31.14 -21.43 0.27
C LEU A 190 30.62 -20.49 1.38
N PRO A 191 30.88 -20.71 2.70
CA PRO A 191 30.42 -19.80 3.73
C PRO A 191 30.96 -18.37 3.63
N GLU A 192 32.10 -18.15 2.96
CA GLU A 192 32.67 -16.81 2.76
C GLU A 192 31.87 -15.96 1.76
N ILE A 193 31.16 -16.61 0.84
CA ILE A 193 30.29 -15.95 -0.14
C ILE A 193 28.80 -16.17 0.13
N ALA A 194 28.45 -16.99 1.12
CA ALA A 194 27.08 -17.31 1.52
C ALA A 194 27.00 -17.41 3.05
N PRO A 195 26.92 -16.25 3.76
CA PRO A 195 27.01 -16.21 5.22
C PRO A 195 25.86 -16.96 5.93
N ASP A 196 24.68 -17.05 5.28
CA ASP A 196 23.53 -17.82 5.77
C ASP A 196 23.71 -19.34 5.57
N PHE A 197 24.84 -19.76 5.01
CA PHE A 197 25.15 -21.15 4.69
C PHE A 197 26.44 -21.63 5.36
N PRO A 198 26.49 -21.69 6.71
CA PRO A 198 27.68 -22.14 7.44
C PRO A 198 28.01 -23.60 7.14
N LEU A 199 29.23 -24.04 7.52
CA LEU A 199 29.69 -25.42 7.29
C LEU A 199 28.74 -26.49 7.84
N THR A 200 28.04 -26.22 8.95
CA THR A 200 27.02 -27.13 9.49
C THR A 200 25.84 -27.33 8.53
N THR A 201 25.32 -26.25 7.96
CA THR A 201 24.28 -26.27 6.93
C THR A 201 24.80 -26.93 5.65
N TRP A 202 26.06 -26.66 5.27
CA TRP A 202 26.71 -27.32 4.14
C TRP A 202 26.77 -28.83 4.28
N LEU A 203 27.13 -29.36 5.46
CA LEU A 203 27.20 -30.81 5.68
C LEU A 203 25.84 -31.49 5.48
N SER A 204 24.77 -30.88 6.01
CA SER A 204 23.40 -31.39 5.82
C SER A 204 22.96 -31.28 4.35
N HIS A 205 23.25 -30.14 3.70
CA HIS A 205 22.99 -29.94 2.27
C HIS A 205 23.73 -30.95 1.41
N TRP A 206 25.01 -31.20 1.68
CA TRP A 206 25.83 -32.17 0.96
C TRP A 206 25.28 -33.58 1.06
N GLN A 207 24.86 -34.00 2.26
CA GLN A 207 24.20 -35.30 2.44
C GLN A 207 22.88 -35.40 1.67
N ALA A 208 22.03 -34.36 1.74
CA ALA A 208 20.77 -34.32 1.02
C ALA A 208 21.00 -34.34 -0.51
N LEU A 209 21.97 -33.57 -1.00
CA LEU A 209 22.32 -33.48 -2.42
C LEU A 209 22.82 -34.83 -2.96
N ARG A 210 23.64 -35.57 -2.18
CA ARG A 210 24.08 -36.93 -2.53
C ARG A 210 22.93 -37.93 -2.63
N GLN A 211 21.90 -37.77 -1.81
CA GLN A 211 20.74 -38.68 -1.80
C GLN A 211 19.73 -38.33 -2.90
N GLN A 212 19.48 -37.05 -3.13
CA GLN A 212 18.41 -36.57 -4.02
C GLN A 212 18.91 -36.23 -5.43
N GLY A 213 20.22 -36.08 -5.63
CA GLY A 213 20.85 -35.76 -6.91
C GLY A 213 20.77 -34.28 -7.29
N SER A 214 19.65 -33.60 -7.02
CA SER A 214 19.45 -32.18 -7.31
C SER A 214 18.60 -31.50 -6.24
N LEU A 215 18.94 -30.26 -5.90
CA LEU A 215 18.24 -29.42 -4.92
C LEU A 215 18.09 -28.01 -5.47
N THR A 216 16.93 -27.39 -5.27
CA THR A 216 16.71 -25.97 -5.58
C THR A 216 16.15 -25.24 -4.37
N PHE A 217 16.76 -24.11 -4.00
CA PHE A 217 16.38 -23.33 -2.83
C PHE A 217 16.78 -21.86 -2.99
N GLU A 218 16.12 -20.98 -2.23
CA GLU A 218 16.51 -19.57 -2.14
C GLU A 218 17.46 -19.38 -0.95
N THR A 219 18.50 -18.56 -1.13
CA THR A 219 19.44 -18.17 -0.09
C THR A 219 19.96 -16.76 -0.36
N VAL A 220 20.93 -16.32 0.42
CA VAL A 220 21.60 -15.03 0.26
C VAL A 220 23.09 -15.27 0.05
N ASN A 221 23.61 -14.68 -1.03
CA ASN A 221 25.05 -14.59 -1.25
C ASN A 221 25.55 -13.19 -0.85
N GLN A 222 26.80 -13.11 -0.46
CA GLN A 222 27.48 -11.88 -0.14
C GLN A 222 28.55 -11.59 -1.20
N THR A 223 28.50 -10.38 -1.75
CA THR A 223 29.52 -9.88 -2.67
C THR A 223 30.77 -9.41 -1.93
N LYS A 224 31.86 -9.16 -2.65
CA LYS A 224 33.14 -8.71 -2.09
C LYS A 224 33.06 -7.40 -1.30
N ASP A 225 32.14 -6.50 -1.65
CA ASP A 225 31.92 -5.24 -0.94
C ASP A 225 31.00 -5.38 0.29
N GLY A 226 30.54 -6.59 0.59
CA GLY A 226 29.68 -6.92 1.72
C GLY A 226 28.18 -6.85 1.43
N ARG A 227 27.75 -6.44 0.23
CA ARG A 227 26.33 -6.41 -0.15
C ARG A 227 25.76 -7.82 -0.22
N LEU A 228 24.60 -8.00 0.41
CA LEU A 228 23.79 -9.22 0.37
C LEU A 228 22.87 -9.23 -0.86
N ILE A 229 22.91 -10.31 -1.63
CA ILE A 229 22.10 -10.52 -2.83
C ILE A 229 21.23 -11.77 -2.61
N PRO A 230 19.89 -11.66 -2.68
CA PRO A 230 19.03 -12.82 -2.68
C PRO A 230 19.22 -13.60 -3.99
N VAL A 231 19.46 -14.90 -3.85
CA VAL A 231 19.72 -15.79 -4.99
C VAL A 231 18.87 -17.05 -4.90
N GLU A 232 18.51 -17.59 -6.06
CA GLU A 232 17.96 -18.93 -6.21
C GLU A 232 19.09 -19.84 -6.69
N VAL A 233 19.36 -20.91 -5.94
CA VAL A 233 20.46 -21.84 -6.21
C VAL A 233 19.88 -23.19 -6.60
N THR A 234 20.25 -23.67 -7.78
CA THR A 234 20.05 -25.07 -8.19
C THR A 234 21.39 -25.80 -8.10
N ALA A 235 21.50 -26.68 -7.12
CA ALA A 235 22.66 -27.51 -6.86
C ALA A 235 22.46 -28.92 -7.42
N ASN A 236 23.41 -29.42 -8.20
CA ASN A 236 23.40 -30.78 -8.73
C ASN A 236 24.62 -31.55 -8.24
N TYR A 237 24.42 -32.79 -7.80
CA TYR A 237 25.51 -33.71 -7.47
C TYR A 237 26.16 -34.25 -8.74
N LEU A 238 27.48 -34.22 -8.80
CA LEU A 238 28.25 -34.89 -9.83
C LEU A 238 29.47 -35.63 -9.25
N GLU A 239 29.82 -36.75 -9.87
CA GLU A 239 31.08 -37.43 -9.63
C GLU A 239 31.88 -37.46 -10.94
N PHE A 240 33.13 -37.00 -10.88
CA PHE A 240 34.03 -36.98 -12.03
C PHE A 240 35.44 -37.35 -11.58
N ASN A 241 36.05 -38.36 -12.23
CA ASN A 241 37.38 -38.89 -11.90
C ASN A 241 37.58 -39.23 -10.41
N GLY A 242 36.55 -39.78 -9.75
CA GLY A 242 36.61 -40.15 -8.33
C GLY A 242 36.45 -38.98 -7.34
N HIS A 243 36.20 -37.76 -7.83
CA HIS A 243 35.92 -36.59 -7.02
C HIS A 243 34.45 -36.20 -7.15
N ALA A 244 33.81 -35.96 -6.00
CA ALA A 244 32.43 -35.50 -5.93
C ALA A 244 32.37 -33.96 -5.87
N TYR A 245 31.43 -33.37 -6.61
CA TYR A 245 31.19 -31.93 -6.60
C TYR A 245 29.70 -31.62 -6.50
N ASN A 246 29.43 -30.43 -5.97
CA ASN A 246 28.17 -29.72 -6.14
C ASN A 246 28.35 -28.74 -7.30
N CYS A 247 27.62 -28.94 -8.40
CA CYS A 247 27.47 -27.97 -9.48
C CYS A 247 26.27 -27.07 -9.17
N ALA A 248 26.58 -25.87 -8.70
CA ALA A 248 25.57 -24.88 -8.31
C ALA A 248 25.40 -23.85 -9.43
N PHE A 249 24.18 -23.73 -9.93
CA PHE A 249 23.73 -22.60 -10.74
C PHE A 249 23.01 -21.62 -9.82
N THR A 250 23.47 -20.38 -9.80
CA THR A 250 23.00 -19.33 -8.90
C THR A 250 22.43 -18.20 -9.74
N ARG A 251 21.16 -17.91 -9.54
CA ARG A 251 20.43 -16.83 -10.22
C ARG A 251 20.12 -15.70 -9.25
N ASP A 252 20.41 -14.47 -9.64
CA ASP A 252 19.99 -13.28 -8.90
C ASP A 252 18.47 -13.11 -9.02
N ILE A 253 17.78 -13.03 -7.87
CA ILE A 253 16.33 -12.85 -7.79
C ILE A 253 15.95 -11.50 -7.17
N SER A 254 16.88 -10.54 -7.11
CA SER A 254 16.68 -9.21 -6.55
C SER A 254 15.51 -8.46 -7.20
N ASP A 255 15.40 -8.53 -8.52
CA ASP A 255 14.30 -7.89 -9.26
C ASP A 255 12.95 -8.52 -8.93
N ARG A 256 12.89 -9.85 -8.89
CA ARG A 256 11.69 -10.60 -8.48
C ARG A 256 11.24 -10.19 -7.07
N LYS A 257 12.16 -10.21 -6.10
CA LYS A 257 11.88 -9.83 -4.71
C LYS A 257 11.46 -8.37 -4.58
N ARG A 258 12.05 -7.44 -5.36
CA ARG A 258 11.66 -6.01 -5.36
C ARG A 258 10.24 -5.81 -5.84
N ILE A 259 9.87 -6.43 -6.97
CA ILE A 259 8.52 -6.34 -7.54
C ILE A 259 7.49 -6.92 -6.57
N GLU A 260 7.76 -8.10 -6.00
CA GLU A 260 6.88 -8.73 -5.01
C GLU A 260 6.72 -7.86 -3.75
N ALA A 261 7.80 -7.25 -3.26
CA ALA A 261 7.77 -6.38 -2.10
C ALA A 261 7.00 -5.08 -2.36
N GLU A 262 7.19 -4.46 -3.52
CA GLU A 262 6.45 -3.25 -3.92
C GLU A 262 4.96 -3.52 -4.08
N GLN A 263 4.60 -4.66 -4.68
CA GLN A 263 3.21 -5.09 -4.81
C GLN A 263 2.57 -5.33 -3.44
N ARG A 264 3.25 -6.08 -2.55
CA ARG A 264 2.77 -6.30 -1.17
C ARG A 264 2.65 -5.00 -0.38
N ARG A 265 3.60 -4.08 -0.54
CA ARG A 265 3.58 -2.77 0.13
C ARG A 265 2.39 -1.93 -0.36
N SER A 266 2.13 -1.93 -1.66
CA SER A 266 0.98 -1.24 -2.24
C SER A 266 -0.34 -1.85 -1.77
N GLU A 267 -0.48 -3.17 -1.80
CA GLU A 267 -1.67 -3.88 -1.29
C GLU A 267 -1.92 -3.58 0.20
N THR A 268 -0.86 -3.60 1.01
CA THR A 268 -0.94 -3.27 2.43
C THR A 268 -1.36 -1.82 2.62
N LEU A 269 -0.77 -0.88 1.88
CA LEU A 269 -1.13 0.54 1.95
C LEU A 269 -2.61 0.75 1.59
N TYR A 270 -3.12 0.13 0.52
CA TYR A 270 -4.52 0.23 0.14
C TYR A 270 -5.46 -0.31 1.22
N ARG A 271 -5.13 -1.45 1.84
CA ARG A 271 -5.91 -1.99 2.97
C ARG A 271 -5.89 -1.07 4.19
N LEU A 272 -4.75 -0.46 4.51
CA LEU A 272 -4.66 0.49 5.62
C LEU A 272 -5.49 1.74 5.37
N LEU A 273 -5.43 2.32 4.16
CA LEU A 273 -6.26 3.47 3.79
C LEU A 273 -7.75 3.13 3.87
N ALA A 274 -8.15 1.96 3.37
CA ALA A 274 -9.54 1.51 3.40
C ALA A 274 -10.08 1.29 4.82
N ARG A 275 -9.26 0.76 5.73
CA ARG A 275 -9.65 0.51 7.14
C ARG A 275 -9.80 1.78 7.97
N ASN A 276 -9.10 2.85 7.60
CA ASN A 276 -9.07 4.09 8.38
C ASN A 276 -10.13 5.11 7.92
N ILE A 277 -11.14 4.70 7.14
CA ILE A 277 -12.30 5.56 6.87
C ILE A 277 -13.04 5.83 8.18
N PRO A 278 -13.14 7.09 8.65
CA PRO A 278 -13.78 7.41 9.91
C PRO A 278 -15.23 6.96 9.92
N ASN A 279 -15.60 6.15 10.93
CA ASN A 279 -16.95 5.61 11.11
C ASN A 279 -17.57 5.01 9.84
N GLY A 280 -16.73 4.43 8.97
CA GLY A 280 -17.20 4.01 7.67
C GLY A 280 -16.61 2.72 7.16
N VAL A 281 -17.18 2.31 6.04
CA VAL A 281 -16.86 1.10 5.28
C VAL A 281 -16.50 1.52 3.87
N MET A 282 -15.44 0.94 3.33
CA MET A 282 -15.06 1.03 1.93
C MET A 282 -15.42 -0.28 1.22
N LEU A 283 -16.17 -0.17 0.13
CA LEU A 283 -16.53 -1.27 -0.74
C LEU A 283 -16.04 -0.98 -2.16
N PHE A 284 -15.29 -1.90 -2.75
CA PHE A 284 -14.87 -1.82 -4.15
C PHE A 284 -15.56 -2.92 -4.95
N PHE A 285 -16.16 -2.53 -6.07
CA PHE A 285 -16.93 -3.43 -6.93
C PHE A 285 -16.36 -3.44 -8.33
N ASP A 286 -16.34 -4.61 -8.95
CA ASP A 286 -16.03 -4.73 -10.37
C ASP A 286 -17.21 -4.28 -11.26
N ARG A 287 -17.02 -4.36 -12.57
CA ARG A 287 -18.02 -3.94 -13.56
C ARG A 287 -19.27 -4.81 -13.56
N GLN A 288 -19.22 -6.00 -12.97
CA GLN A 288 -20.35 -6.92 -12.81
C GLN A 288 -21.13 -6.63 -11.52
N GLY A 289 -20.66 -5.70 -10.70
CA GLY A 289 -21.27 -5.35 -9.41
C GLY A 289 -20.87 -6.31 -8.28
N CYS A 290 -19.88 -7.18 -8.50
CA CYS A 290 -19.35 -8.06 -7.47
C CYS A 290 -18.37 -7.29 -6.59
N CYS A 291 -18.53 -7.36 -5.28
CA CYS A 291 -17.65 -6.70 -4.32
C CYS A 291 -16.33 -7.47 -4.21
N ARG A 292 -15.23 -6.86 -4.65
CA ARG A 292 -13.88 -7.46 -4.57
C ARG A 292 -13.14 -7.11 -3.30
N LEU A 293 -13.52 -6.02 -2.65
CA LEU A 293 -12.89 -5.58 -1.41
C LEU A 293 -13.92 -4.90 -0.51
N ALA A 294 -13.97 -5.36 0.74
CA ALA A 294 -14.75 -4.77 1.81
C ALA A 294 -13.84 -4.58 3.04
N GLU A 295 -13.65 -3.35 3.47
CA GLU A 295 -12.79 -2.98 4.60
C GLU A 295 -13.42 -1.84 5.41
N GLY A 296 -13.01 -1.70 6.68
CA GLY A 296 -13.59 -0.73 7.62
C GLY A 296 -14.51 -1.39 8.66
N ARG A 297 -15.44 -0.62 9.22
CA ARG A 297 -16.37 -1.09 10.28
C ARG A 297 -17.57 -1.85 9.72
N LEU A 298 -17.32 -3.04 9.16
CA LEU A 298 -18.36 -3.89 8.56
C LEU A 298 -19.44 -4.32 9.57
N ASP A 299 -19.05 -4.45 10.84
CA ASP A 299 -19.92 -4.67 11.99
C ASP A 299 -21.05 -3.63 12.09
N ALA A 300 -20.75 -2.37 11.75
CA ALA A 300 -21.73 -1.29 11.78
C ALA A 300 -22.83 -1.45 10.72
N LEU A 301 -22.56 -2.19 9.64
CA LEU A 301 -23.55 -2.55 8.62
C LEU A 301 -24.27 -3.87 8.94
N GLY A 302 -23.92 -4.55 10.04
CA GLY A 302 -24.46 -5.88 10.37
C GLY A 302 -23.99 -6.99 9.44
N LEU A 303 -22.88 -6.80 8.71
CA LEU A 303 -22.40 -7.72 7.68
C LEU A 303 -20.99 -8.23 7.98
N GLY A 304 -20.77 -9.51 7.69
CA GLY A 304 -19.44 -10.12 7.69
C GLY A 304 -18.70 -9.87 6.38
N LYS A 305 -17.36 -9.82 6.45
CA LYS A 305 -16.52 -9.67 5.24
C LYS A 305 -16.78 -10.77 4.20
N GLU A 306 -17.01 -12.01 4.65
CA GLU A 306 -17.28 -13.16 3.77
C GLU A 306 -18.62 -13.05 3.02
N GLN A 307 -19.60 -12.35 3.59
CA GLN A 307 -20.90 -12.12 2.96
C GLN A 307 -20.84 -11.05 1.88
N LEU A 308 -19.83 -10.17 1.95
CA LEU A 308 -19.62 -9.09 1.00
C LEU A 308 -18.62 -9.48 -0.08
N GLN A 309 -17.55 -10.19 0.28
CA GLN A 309 -16.47 -10.49 -0.67
C GLN A 309 -16.92 -11.52 -1.71
N ASP A 310 -16.67 -11.20 -2.98
CA ASP A 310 -17.05 -11.95 -4.19
C ASP A 310 -18.55 -12.18 -4.39
N HIS A 311 -19.39 -11.51 -3.61
CA HIS A 311 -20.85 -11.50 -3.76
C HIS A 311 -21.32 -10.19 -4.39
N THR A 312 -22.47 -10.25 -5.06
CA THR A 312 -23.15 -9.07 -5.58
C THR A 312 -23.85 -8.31 -4.46
N LEU A 313 -24.17 -7.03 -4.71
CA LEU A 313 -24.93 -6.20 -3.76
C LEU A 313 -26.28 -6.81 -3.36
N GLN A 314 -26.94 -7.51 -4.28
CA GLN A 314 -28.24 -8.16 -4.05
C GLN A 314 -28.13 -9.38 -3.14
N GLU A 315 -26.99 -10.07 -3.18
CA GLU A 315 -26.71 -11.23 -2.32
C GLU A 315 -26.19 -10.79 -0.95
N ALA A 316 -25.43 -9.69 -0.91
CA ALA A 316 -24.74 -9.25 0.30
C ALA A 316 -25.60 -8.37 1.23
N PHE A 317 -26.56 -7.62 0.68
CA PHE A 317 -27.42 -6.71 1.46
C PHE A 317 -28.88 -7.20 1.51
N PRO A 318 -29.62 -6.91 2.60
CA PRO A 318 -31.06 -7.12 2.63
C PRO A 318 -31.76 -6.43 1.45
N PRO A 319 -32.87 -7.00 0.90
CA PRO A 319 -33.53 -6.46 -0.28
C PRO A 319 -33.89 -4.98 -0.18
N GLU A 320 -34.34 -4.54 1.00
CA GLU A 320 -34.68 -3.14 1.29
C GLU A 320 -33.49 -2.20 1.08
N VAL A 321 -32.30 -2.61 1.54
CA VAL A 321 -31.05 -1.85 1.41
C VAL A 321 -30.51 -1.93 -0.01
N ALA A 322 -30.55 -3.11 -0.62
CA ALA A 322 -30.11 -3.33 -2.00
C ALA A 322 -30.92 -2.46 -3.00
N THR A 323 -32.21 -2.23 -2.74
CA THR A 323 -33.08 -1.40 -3.60
C THR A 323 -32.70 0.08 -3.55
N VAL A 324 -32.26 0.57 -2.38
CA VAL A 324 -31.74 1.96 -2.23
C VAL A 324 -30.40 2.12 -2.95
N PHE A 325 -29.59 1.06 -2.94
CA PHE A 325 -28.23 1.08 -3.45
C PHE A 325 -28.15 0.90 -4.96
N ALA A 326 -28.92 -0.02 -5.55
CA ALA A 326 -28.82 -0.39 -6.95
C ALA A 326 -28.76 0.81 -7.93
N PRO A 327 -29.62 1.85 -7.80
CA PRO A 327 -29.56 3.02 -8.70
C PRO A 327 -28.25 3.80 -8.61
N ALA A 328 -27.68 3.91 -7.39
CA ALA A 328 -26.42 4.61 -7.15
C ALA A 328 -25.25 3.92 -7.86
N TYR A 329 -25.23 2.59 -7.78
CA TYR A 329 -24.20 1.78 -8.41
C TYR A 329 -24.35 1.73 -9.93
N GLU A 330 -25.57 1.61 -10.44
CA GLU A 330 -25.84 1.67 -11.88
C GLU A 330 -25.41 3.01 -12.47
N ALA A 331 -25.74 4.13 -11.82
CA ALA A 331 -25.33 5.46 -12.26
C ALA A 331 -23.81 5.64 -12.27
N ALA A 332 -23.09 5.06 -11.30
CA ALA A 332 -21.64 5.10 -11.27
C ALA A 332 -21.02 4.20 -12.38
N LEU A 333 -21.46 2.95 -12.48
CA LEU A 333 -20.85 1.96 -13.38
C LEU A 333 -21.22 2.16 -14.86
N ARG A 334 -22.44 2.61 -15.16
CA ARG A 334 -22.91 2.86 -16.53
C ARG A 334 -22.71 4.29 -16.97
N ASP A 335 -23.16 5.26 -16.17
CA ASP A 335 -23.20 6.67 -16.57
C ASP A 335 -21.95 7.45 -16.15
N GLY A 336 -21.09 6.85 -15.31
CA GLY A 336 -19.89 7.50 -14.81
C GLY A 336 -20.18 8.68 -13.89
N ARG A 337 -21.32 8.68 -13.19
CA ARG A 337 -21.73 9.75 -12.29
C ARG A 337 -21.50 9.36 -10.83
N THR A 338 -21.03 10.31 -10.04
CA THR A 338 -20.94 10.16 -8.59
C THR A 338 -22.31 10.38 -7.96
N GLY A 339 -22.70 9.50 -7.04
CA GLY A 339 -23.95 9.60 -6.30
C GLY A 339 -23.73 9.65 -4.79
N VAL A 340 -24.55 10.43 -4.09
CA VAL A 340 -24.55 10.56 -2.63
C VAL A 340 -25.97 10.30 -2.14
N TYR A 341 -26.11 9.38 -1.18
CA TYR A 341 -27.40 8.89 -0.70
C TYR A 341 -27.38 8.79 0.81
N GLU A 342 -28.40 9.34 1.45
CA GLU A 342 -28.66 9.13 2.86
C GLU A 342 -29.76 8.08 3.00
N TYR A 343 -29.57 7.14 3.93
CA TYR A 343 -30.56 6.14 4.24
C TYR A 343 -30.49 5.76 5.72
N SER A 344 -31.61 5.27 6.26
CA SER A 344 -31.68 4.81 7.65
C SER A 344 -31.91 3.30 7.66
N ALA A 345 -31.11 2.58 8.43
CA ALA A 345 -31.22 1.13 8.61
C ALA A 345 -30.69 0.76 10.00
N LEU A 346 -31.21 -0.32 10.61
CA LEU A 346 -30.76 -0.80 11.92
C LEU A 346 -30.74 0.30 13.00
N GLU A 347 -31.76 1.17 13.02
CA GLU A 347 -31.88 2.33 13.93
C GLU A 347 -30.72 3.35 13.82
N ARG A 348 -30.01 3.36 12.69
CA ARG A 348 -28.90 4.26 12.40
C ARG A 348 -29.09 5.00 11.09
N ASP A 349 -28.47 6.16 10.97
CA ASP A 349 -28.43 6.97 9.77
C ASP A 349 -27.08 6.80 9.07
N PHE A 350 -27.10 6.46 7.78
CA PHE A 350 -25.91 6.23 6.97
C PHE A 350 -25.84 7.17 5.77
N LEU A 351 -24.63 7.58 5.42
CA LEU A 351 -24.30 8.33 4.21
C LEU A 351 -23.47 7.44 3.28
N MET A 352 -24.05 7.04 2.15
CA MET A 352 -23.35 6.32 1.10
C MET A 352 -22.91 7.27 0.00
N ARG A 353 -21.66 7.14 -0.44
CA ARG A 353 -21.12 7.82 -1.63
C ARG A 353 -20.52 6.80 -2.57
N VAL A 354 -20.98 6.80 -3.81
CA VAL A 354 -20.51 5.89 -4.86
C VAL A 354 -19.83 6.69 -5.96
N VAL A 355 -18.59 6.31 -6.30
CA VAL A 355 -17.72 7.00 -7.25
C VAL A 355 -17.23 6.02 -8.32
N PRO A 356 -17.29 6.38 -9.62
CA PRO A 356 -16.72 5.55 -10.67
C PRO A 356 -15.19 5.60 -10.67
N MET A 357 -14.56 4.45 -10.80
CA MET A 357 -13.12 4.31 -10.97
C MET A 357 -12.83 4.08 -12.46
N ARG A 358 -11.90 4.88 -13.01
CA ARG A 358 -11.48 4.80 -14.40
C ARG A 358 -10.11 4.12 -14.49
N ALA A 359 -9.96 3.23 -15.47
CA ALA A 359 -8.67 2.69 -15.84
C ALA A 359 -7.82 3.75 -16.54
N THR A 360 -6.54 3.45 -16.78
CA THR A 360 -5.59 4.32 -17.48
C THR A 360 -6.02 4.67 -18.90
N ASP A 361 -6.88 3.86 -19.52
CA ASP A 361 -7.49 4.11 -20.84
C ASP A 361 -8.73 5.03 -20.80
N GLY A 362 -9.08 5.56 -19.61
CA GLY A 362 -10.20 6.48 -19.40
C GLY A 362 -11.57 5.82 -19.29
N LYS A 363 -11.67 4.51 -19.54
CA LYS A 363 -12.92 3.75 -19.39
C LYS A 363 -13.20 3.44 -17.93
N ILE A 364 -14.49 3.40 -17.58
CA ILE A 364 -14.93 2.99 -16.25
C ILE A 364 -14.64 1.49 -16.09
N SER A 365 -13.82 1.14 -15.11
CA SER A 365 -13.43 -0.23 -14.80
C SER A 365 -14.19 -0.83 -13.62
N SER A 366 -14.58 0.03 -12.67
CA SER A 366 -15.07 -0.38 -11.35
C SER A 366 -15.78 0.77 -10.63
N GLY A 367 -16.41 0.47 -9.48
CA GLY A 367 -17.03 1.45 -8.59
C GLY A 367 -16.44 1.37 -7.19
N LEU A 368 -16.28 2.53 -6.55
CA LEU A 368 -15.89 2.66 -5.15
C LEU A 368 -17.06 3.23 -4.37
N ALA A 369 -17.56 2.51 -3.38
CA ALA A 369 -18.53 3.03 -2.42
C ALA A 369 -17.90 3.23 -1.05
N THR A 370 -18.30 4.32 -0.40
CA THR A 370 -18.02 4.58 1.01
C THR A 370 -19.33 4.72 1.74
N ILE A 371 -19.50 4.06 2.87
CA ILE A 371 -20.70 4.15 3.71
C ILE A 371 -20.24 4.64 5.07
N GLN A 372 -20.80 5.75 5.56
CA GLN A 372 -20.45 6.36 6.85
C GLN A 372 -21.66 6.40 7.77
N ASP A 373 -21.49 6.01 9.03
CA ASP A 373 -22.49 6.21 10.08
C ASP A 373 -22.50 7.68 10.50
N ILE A 374 -23.60 8.37 10.19
CA ILE A 374 -23.81 9.79 10.46
C ILE A 374 -24.83 10.02 11.58
N THR A 375 -25.23 8.97 12.32
CA THR A 375 -26.26 9.04 13.36
C THR A 375 -25.92 10.08 14.42
N GLN A 376 -24.71 10.01 14.98
CA GLN A 376 -24.25 10.96 15.99
C GLN A 376 -24.18 12.38 15.44
N GLN A 377 -23.71 12.54 14.19
CA GLN A 377 -23.60 13.83 13.54
C GLN A 377 -24.99 14.47 13.33
N LYS A 378 -25.97 13.69 12.87
CA LYS A 378 -27.36 14.13 12.73
C LYS A 378 -27.98 14.50 14.07
N GLN A 379 -27.76 13.70 15.11
CA GLN A 379 -28.30 13.98 16.43
C GLN A 379 -27.70 15.28 17.00
N THR A 380 -26.38 15.42 16.96
CA THR A 380 -25.70 16.65 17.42
C THR A 380 -26.16 17.88 16.62
N ALA A 381 -26.34 17.77 15.30
CA ALA A 381 -26.87 18.85 14.48
C ALA A 381 -28.30 19.26 14.88
N ARG A 382 -29.17 18.29 15.18
CA ARG A 382 -30.54 18.55 15.67
C ARG A 382 -30.52 19.21 17.05
N ASP A 383 -29.67 18.75 17.96
CA ASP A 383 -29.55 19.31 19.31
C ASP A 383 -29.06 20.77 19.27
N LEU A 384 -28.05 21.06 18.45
CA LEU A 384 -27.54 22.42 18.24
C LEU A 384 -28.60 23.33 17.64
N LEU A 385 -29.38 22.84 16.67
CA LEU A 385 -30.47 23.62 16.07
C LEU A 385 -31.55 23.96 17.11
N SER A 386 -31.93 22.99 17.95
CA SER A 386 -32.91 23.22 19.02
C SER A 386 -32.40 24.22 20.06
N LEU A 387 -31.11 24.14 20.42
CA LEU A 387 -30.48 25.12 21.33
C LEU A 387 -30.50 26.53 20.72
N ALA A 388 -30.12 26.67 19.45
CA ALA A 388 -30.12 27.96 18.75
C ALA A 388 -31.53 28.58 18.67
N GLN A 389 -32.57 27.76 18.43
CA GLN A 389 -33.96 28.21 18.42
C GLN A 389 -34.40 28.75 19.79
N ARG A 390 -34.05 28.06 20.90
CA ARG A 390 -34.35 28.53 22.25
C ARG A 390 -33.68 29.87 22.57
N GLN A 391 -32.42 30.02 22.16
CA GLN A 391 -31.68 31.28 22.32
C GLN A 391 -32.31 32.43 21.52
N HIS A 392 -32.80 32.16 20.31
CA HIS A 392 -33.46 33.17 19.49
C HIS A 392 -34.75 33.68 20.14
N LEU A 393 -35.60 32.76 20.61
CA LEU A 393 -36.87 33.10 21.24
C LEU A 393 -36.66 33.96 22.51
N ALA A 394 -35.67 33.63 23.33
CA ALA A 394 -35.29 34.42 24.49
C ALA A 394 -34.90 35.86 24.13
N LYS A 395 -34.15 36.06 23.04
CA LYS A 395 -33.76 37.39 22.56
C LYS A 395 -34.95 38.20 22.03
N GLU A 396 -35.89 37.58 21.33
CA GLU A 396 -37.10 38.24 20.85
C GLU A 396 -37.99 38.71 22.00
N ILE A 397 -38.13 37.89 23.05
CA ILE A 397 -38.81 38.23 24.30
C ILE A 397 -38.15 39.45 24.96
N ALA A 398 -36.83 39.40 25.15
CA ALA A 398 -36.06 40.54 25.68
C ALA A 398 -36.26 41.83 24.86
N GLN A 399 -36.41 41.72 23.54
CA GLN A 399 -36.66 42.87 22.67
C GLN A 399 -38.07 43.45 22.83
N ARG A 400 -39.10 42.62 22.96
CA ARG A 400 -40.48 43.08 23.21
C ARG A 400 -40.61 43.82 24.54
N ILE A 401 -39.95 43.30 25.59
CA ILE A 401 -39.87 43.97 26.91
C ILE A 401 -39.29 45.39 26.77
N ARG A 402 -38.24 45.59 25.96
CA ARG A 402 -37.63 46.92 25.72
C ARG A 402 -38.46 47.88 24.88
N GLN A 403 -39.42 47.40 24.08
CA GLN A 403 -40.18 48.24 23.15
C GLN A 403 -41.45 48.86 23.76
N SER A 404 -41.92 48.36 24.90
CA SER A 404 -43.07 48.93 25.60
C SER A 404 -42.62 50.04 26.56
N LEU A 405 -43.33 51.17 26.52
CA LEU A 405 -43.08 52.33 27.38
C LEU A 405 -43.99 52.35 28.62
N ASP A 406 -45.01 51.50 28.66
CA ASP A 406 -45.85 51.35 29.85
C ASP A 406 -45.27 50.29 30.79
N LEU A 407 -44.85 50.73 31.97
CA LEU A 407 -44.22 49.90 32.99
C LEU A 407 -45.11 48.70 33.36
N GLN A 408 -46.42 48.89 33.54
CA GLN A 408 -47.31 47.79 33.92
C GLN A 408 -47.42 46.73 32.83
N THR A 409 -47.55 47.14 31.56
CA THR A 409 -47.57 46.22 30.42
C THR A 409 -46.24 45.46 30.29
N VAL A 410 -45.10 46.13 30.47
CA VAL A 410 -43.77 45.49 30.44
C VAL A 410 -43.67 44.40 31.50
N LEU A 411 -44.05 44.72 32.74
CA LEU A 411 -43.89 43.80 33.87
C LEU A 411 -44.83 42.59 33.73
N ASN A 412 -46.09 42.80 33.32
CA ASN A 412 -47.07 41.72 33.10
C ASN A 412 -46.64 40.77 31.98
N ALA A 413 -46.23 41.32 30.83
CA ALA A 413 -45.74 40.50 29.72
C ALA A 413 -44.50 39.69 30.12
N ALA A 414 -43.59 40.29 30.89
CA ALA A 414 -42.36 39.61 31.29
C ALA A 414 -42.61 38.41 32.23
N VAL A 415 -43.46 38.54 33.25
CA VAL A 415 -43.74 37.41 34.14
C VAL A 415 -44.51 36.29 33.43
N GLU A 416 -45.37 36.63 32.48
CA GLU A 416 -46.12 35.65 31.69
C GLU A 416 -45.19 34.87 30.77
N GLU A 417 -44.35 35.57 30.01
CA GLU A 417 -43.40 34.94 29.10
C GLU A 417 -42.34 34.11 29.84
N VAL A 418 -41.83 34.58 30.99
CA VAL A 418 -40.91 33.78 31.83
C VAL A 418 -41.59 32.50 32.30
N ARG A 419 -42.87 32.56 32.72
CA ARG A 419 -43.61 31.38 33.18
C ARG A 419 -43.77 30.37 32.05
N GLU A 420 -44.08 30.83 30.85
CA GLU A 420 -44.24 29.99 29.67
C GLU A 420 -42.92 29.37 29.21
N VAL A 421 -41.85 30.14 29.10
CA VAL A 421 -40.55 29.63 28.62
C VAL A 421 -39.94 28.62 29.60
N LEU A 422 -40.02 28.92 30.90
CA LEU A 422 -39.49 28.02 31.94
C LEU A 422 -40.46 26.87 32.29
N GLN A 423 -41.71 26.90 31.78
CA GLN A 423 -42.76 25.93 32.08
C GLN A 423 -42.89 25.74 33.60
N THR A 424 -43.10 26.85 34.32
CA THR A 424 -43.19 26.90 35.79
C THR A 424 -44.59 27.27 36.25
N ASP A 425 -44.86 27.05 37.54
CA ASP A 425 -46.20 27.21 38.10
C ASP A 425 -46.57 28.67 38.37
N ARG A 426 -45.58 29.45 38.83
CA ARG A 426 -45.76 30.85 39.15
C ARG A 426 -44.48 31.64 38.92
N VAL A 427 -44.61 32.82 38.35
CA VAL A 427 -43.55 33.84 38.27
C VAL A 427 -44.06 35.12 38.91
N VAL A 428 -43.25 35.71 39.76
CA VAL A 428 -43.60 36.85 40.57
C VAL A 428 -42.52 37.91 40.46
N LEU A 429 -42.94 39.16 40.33
CA LEU A 429 -42.06 40.29 40.47
C LEU A 429 -42.32 40.98 41.80
N TYR A 430 -41.31 40.97 42.65
CA TYR A 430 -41.35 41.55 43.99
C TYR A 430 -40.58 42.87 43.99
N ARG A 431 -41.24 43.98 44.31
CA ARG A 431 -40.62 45.31 44.35
C ARG A 431 -40.32 45.72 45.79
N PHE A 432 -39.14 46.27 46.04
CA PHE A 432 -38.81 46.89 47.32
C PHE A 432 -39.34 48.32 47.39
N ASP A 433 -39.92 48.69 48.52
CA ASP A 433 -40.24 50.05 48.93
C ASP A 433 -39.04 50.65 49.71
N PRO A 434 -38.97 51.98 49.91
CA PRO A 434 -37.81 52.65 50.51
C PRO A 434 -37.38 52.13 51.89
N ASP A 435 -38.33 51.60 52.66
CA ASP A 435 -38.11 51.04 54.00
C ASP A 435 -37.69 49.55 53.97
N TRP A 436 -37.34 49.03 52.78
CA TRP A 436 -37.00 47.63 52.49
C TRP A 436 -38.11 46.60 52.76
N TYR A 437 -39.33 47.06 53.02
CA TYR A 437 -40.51 46.25 52.78
C TYR A 437 -40.65 46.02 51.28
N GLY A 438 -41.35 44.98 50.88
CA GLY A 438 -41.66 44.82 49.48
C GLY A 438 -42.98 44.12 49.25
N GLN A 439 -43.47 44.31 48.05
CA GLN A 439 -44.78 43.88 47.62
C GLN A 439 -44.68 43.19 46.26
N ILE A 440 -45.55 42.21 46.07
CA ILE A 440 -45.72 41.56 44.79
C ILE A 440 -46.49 42.53 43.89
N VAL A 441 -45.79 43.11 42.91
CA VAL A 441 -46.36 44.11 42.01
C VAL A 441 -47.03 43.48 40.80
N VAL A 442 -46.51 42.32 40.37
CA VAL A 442 -46.98 41.59 39.20
C VAL A 442 -46.77 40.09 39.42
N GLU A 443 -47.74 39.29 38.98
CA GLU A 443 -47.72 37.83 39.09
C GLU A 443 -48.32 37.18 37.85
N SER A 444 -47.68 36.10 37.39
CA SER A 444 -48.27 35.14 36.46
C SER A 444 -48.34 33.77 37.15
N VAL A 445 -49.54 33.22 37.32
CA VAL A 445 -49.81 31.99 38.09
C VAL A 445 -50.72 31.06 37.31
N GLY A 446 -50.40 29.76 37.28
CA GLY A 446 -51.27 28.77 36.64
C GLY A 446 -52.56 28.54 37.43
N ASP A 447 -53.65 28.17 36.75
CA ASP A 447 -55.01 28.08 37.31
C ASP A 447 -55.16 27.17 38.54
N ARG A 448 -54.19 26.27 38.78
CA ARG A 448 -54.19 25.31 39.89
C ARG A 448 -53.67 25.89 41.21
N TRP A 449 -53.08 27.08 41.19
CA TRP A 449 -52.35 27.64 42.32
C TRP A 449 -52.97 28.94 42.81
N GLN A 450 -52.91 29.20 44.11
CA GLN A 450 -53.50 30.41 44.67
C GLN A 450 -52.68 31.64 44.25
N PRO A 451 -53.29 32.71 43.74
CA PRO A 451 -52.59 33.96 43.51
C PRO A 451 -51.96 34.51 44.79
N SER A 452 -50.75 35.03 44.68
CA SER A 452 -49.98 35.66 45.75
C SER A 452 -49.91 37.19 45.63
N ILE A 453 -50.45 37.75 44.54
CA ILE A 453 -50.57 39.20 44.36
C ILE A 453 -51.33 39.85 45.53
N HIS A 454 -50.84 41.00 46.00
CA HIS A 454 -51.30 41.72 47.19
C HIS A 454 -51.07 41.05 48.55
N ALA A 455 -50.40 39.89 48.61
CA ALA A 455 -49.97 39.35 49.89
C ALA A 455 -48.91 40.26 50.53
N GLN A 456 -49.12 40.67 51.78
CA GLN A 456 -48.05 41.26 52.58
C GLN A 456 -47.05 40.16 52.95
N VAL A 457 -45.86 40.25 52.36
CA VAL A 457 -44.75 39.34 52.63
C VAL A 457 -43.95 39.93 53.80
N GLU A 458 -44.38 39.62 55.02
CA GLU A 458 -43.58 39.89 56.22
C GLU A 458 -42.62 38.72 56.45
N ASP A 459 -41.44 38.79 55.83
CA ASP A 459 -40.36 37.86 56.13
C ASP A 459 -39.48 38.44 57.25
N GLU A 460 -39.91 38.17 58.50
CA GLU A 460 -39.23 38.59 59.71
C GLU A 460 -37.79 38.02 59.81
N CYS A 461 -37.49 36.95 59.06
CA CYS A 461 -36.19 36.31 58.96
C CYS A 461 -35.30 36.87 57.82
N PHE A 462 -35.85 37.61 56.85
CA PHE A 462 -35.10 38.13 55.69
C PHE A 462 -34.42 39.48 55.94
N ARG A 463 -34.92 40.24 56.92
CA ARG A 463 -34.71 41.69 57.03
C ARG A 463 -33.27 42.14 57.35
N THR A 464 -32.47 41.31 58.01
CA THR A 464 -31.18 41.77 58.59
C THR A 464 -29.92 41.24 57.88
N SER A 465 -30.02 40.36 56.87
CA SER A 465 -28.82 39.71 56.30
C SER A 465 -28.79 39.47 54.79
N HIS A 466 -29.92 39.52 54.07
CA HIS A 466 -30.00 39.02 52.69
C HIS A 466 -30.05 40.11 51.60
N VAL A 467 -30.64 41.28 51.88
CA VAL A 467 -30.75 42.39 50.92
C VAL A 467 -29.39 42.85 50.34
N PRO A 468 -28.32 43.02 51.14
CA PRO A 468 -27.00 43.41 50.60
C PRO A 468 -26.40 42.40 49.63
N LEU A 469 -26.82 41.14 49.71
CA LEU A 469 -26.34 40.09 48.80
C LEU A 469 -27.01 40.19 47.43
N TYR A 470 -28.30 40.51 47.38
CA TYR A 470 -29.02 40.72 46.12
C TYR A 470 -28.61 42.02 45.43
N GLN A 471 -28.23 43.07 46.18
CA GLN A 471 -27.59 44.26 45.62
C GLN A 471 -26.28 43.95 44.89
N LYS A 472 -25.56 42.90 45.31
CA LYS A 472 -24.33 42.40 44.64
C LYS A 472 -24.62 41.39 43.51
N GLY A 473 -25.86 41.25 43.07
CA GLY A 473 -26.23 40.35 41.98
C GLY A 473 -26.43 38.88 42.38
N ARG A 474 -26.62 38.56 43.67
CA ARG A 474 -26.82 37.18 44.13
C ARG A 474 -28.02 36.53 43.44
N VAL A 475 -27.80 35.34 42.87
CA VAL A 475 -28.87 34.42 42.46
C VAL A 475 -29.06 33.36 43.53
N ARG A 476 -30.31 33.07 43.88
CA ARG A 476 -30.66 32.02 44.84
C ARG A 476 -31.43 30.92 44.14
N VAL A 477 -30.83 29.73 44.11
CA VAL A 477 -31.39 28.52 43.52
C VAL A 477 -31.74 27.55 44.64
N ILE A 478 -33.01 27.16 44.74
CA ILE A 478 -33.53 26.23 45.76
C ILE A 478 -34.28 25.13 45.01
N ALA A 479 -33.71 23.93 44.98
CA ALA A 479 -34.33 22.80 44.30
C ALA A 479 -35.47 22.15 45.11
N ASP A 480 -35.36 22.19 46.44
CA ASP A 480 -36.39 21.74 47.38
C ASP A 480 -36.31 22.54 48.67
N ILE A 481 -37.39 23.20 49.07
CA ILE A 481 -37.40 24.07 50.26
C ILE A 481 -37.12 23.31 51.57
N TYR A 482 -37.47 22.02 51.63
CA TYR A 482 -37.26 21.18 52.82
C TYR A 482 -35.83 20.66 52.97
N ASN A 483 -35.06 20.65 51.87
CA ASN A 483 -33.71 20.09 51.83
C ASN A 483 -32.62 21.15 51.59
N ALA A 484 -32.99 22.44 51.50
CA ALA A 484 -32.06 23.53 51.20
C ALA A 484 -31.42 24.20 52.43
N GLY A 485 -31.64 23.66 53.63
CA GLY A 485 -31.09 24.20 54.88
C GLY A 485 -31.59 25.62 55.18
N LEU A 486 -32.86 25.89 54.89
CA LEU A 486 -33.51 27.17 55.15
C LEU A 486 -33.98 27.24 56.61
N ASP A 487 -34.02 28.44 57.17
CA ASP A 487 -34.59 28.64 58.50
C ASP A 487 -36.08 28.25 58.53
N PRO A 488 -36.58 27.64 59.63
CA PRO A 488 -37.97 27.17 59.70
C PRO A 488 -39.03 28.24 59.40
N CYS A 489 -38.80 29.49 59.82
CA CYS A 489 -39.67 30.63 59.50
C CYS A 489 -39.77 30.89 58.00
N HIS A 490 -38.68 30.74 57.26
CA HIS A 490 -38.64 30.98 55.82
C HIS A 490 -39.31 29.82 55.05
N ILE A 491 -39.18 28.59 55.55
CA ILE A 491 -39.94 27.44 55.02
C ILE A 491 -41.43 27.69 55.16
N GLN A 492 -41.90 28.10 56.34
CA GLN A 492 -43.33 28.40 56.58
C GLN A 492 -43.88 29.49 55.65
N LEU A 493 -43.08 30.51 55.36
CA LEU A 493 -43.45 31.55 54.39
C LEU A 493 -43.60 30.98 52.98
N LEU A 494 -42.64 30.17 52.52
CA LEU A 494 -42.68 29.53 51.20
C LEU A 494 -43.82 28.51 51.07
N GLU A 495 -44.14 27.79 52.15
CA GLU A 495 -45.29 26.88 52.24
C GLU A 495 -46.62 27.61 52.10
N ARG A 496 -46.76 28.80 52.71
CA ARG A 496 -47.96 29.65 52.54
C ARG A 496 -48.20 29.98 51.07
N PHE A 497 -47.14 30.10 50.28
CA PHE A 497 -47.20 30.33 48.84
C PHE A 497 -47.20 29.05 48.00
N GLN A 498 -47.29 27.87 48.62
CA GLN A 498 -47.33 26.55 47.99
C GLN A 498 -46.04 26.19 47.23
N VAL A 499 -44.91 26.81 47.58
CA VAL A 499 -43.65 26.65 46.84
C VAL A 499 -42.96 25.34 47.23
N ARG A 500 -42.45 24.61 46.24
CA ARG A 500 -41.61 23.41 46.45
C ARG A 500 -40.18 23.63 46.00
N ALA A 501 -39.98 24.34 44.89
CA ALA A 501 -38.68 24.81 44.42
C ALA A 501 -38.77 26.30 44.08
N ASN A 502 -37.69 27.03 44.30
CA ASN A 502 -37.64 28.49 44.20
C ASN A 502 -36.36 28.95 43.49
N LEU A 503 -36.49 29.84 42.51
CA LEU A 503 -35.37 30.48 41.84
C LEU A 503 -35.57 32.00 41.88
N VAL A 504 -34.59 32.72 42.44
CA VAL A 504 -34.68 34.16 42.69
C VAL A 504 -33.48 34.88 42.08
N VAL A 505 -33.75 35.87 41.24
CA VAL A 505 -32.73 36.76 40.66
C VAL A 505 -33.05 38.23 40.98
N PRO A 506 -32.04 39.10 41.14
CA PRO A 506 -32.25 40.51 41.44
C PRO A 506 -32.49 41.30 40.15
N VAL A 507 -33.48 42.19 40.20
CA VAL A 507 -33.77 43.18 39.15
C VAL A 507 -33.16 44.50 39.59
N LEU A 508 -32.11 44.93 38.87
CA LEU A 508 -31.37 46.15 39.18
C LEU A 508 -31.77 47.28 38.23
N GLN A 509 -32.11 48.44 38.77
CA GLN A 509 -32.31 49.68 38.03
C GLN A 509 -31.03 50.51 38.15
N GLY A 510 -30.13 50.40 37.16
CA GLY A 510 -28.76 50.88 37.31
C GLY A 510 -28.03 50.08 38.39
N ASP A 511 -27.46 50.76 39.39
CA ASP A 511 -26.80 50.12 40.53
C ASP A 511 -27.75 49.85 41.73
N ASN A 512 -29.02 50.27 41.63
CA ASN A 512 -29.98 50.14 42.72
C ASN A 512 -30.82 48.87 42.55
N LEU A 513 -30.94 48.09 43.63
CA LEU A 513 -31.86 46.95 43.68
C LEU A 513 -33.30 47.44 43.68
N TRP A 514 -33.98 47.27 42.55
CA TRP A 514 -35.39 47.66 42.38
C TRP A 514 -36.33 46.57 42.91
N GLY A 515 -35.97 45.30 42.67
CA GLY A 515 -36.82 44.18 43.05
C GLY A 515 -36.17 42.83 42.83
N LEU A 516 -36.97 41.77 42.97
CA LEU A 516 -36.61 40.39 42.71
C LEU A 516 -37.57 39.81 41.69
N LEU A 517 -37.02 39.13 40.68
CA LEU A 517 -37.78 38.26 39.80
C LEU A 517 -37.68 36.84 40.37
N ILE A 518 -38.83 36.29 40.73
CA ILE A 518 -38.97 35.07 41.52
C ILE A 518 -39.76 34.06 40.70
N VAL A 519 -39.23 32.85 40.57
CA VAL A 519 -39.85 31.74 39.85
C VAL A 519 -40.09 30.60 40.82
N HIS A 520 -41.35 30.19 40.94
CA HIS A 520 -41.77 29.09 41.79
C HIS A 520 -42.17 27.87 40.96
N HIS A 521 -41.71 26.71 41.41
CA HIS A 521 -42.31 25.43 41.07
C HIS A 521 -43.03 24.92 42.32
N CYS A 522 -44.35 24.80 42.22
CA CYS A 522 -45.23 24.46 43.34
C CYS A 522 -45.58 22.97 43.33
N GLN A 523 -45.53 22.32 42.17
CA GLN A 523 -45.94 20.92 42.04
C GLN A 523 -45.01 19.94 42.75
N ALA A 524 -43.69 20.14 42.62
CA ALA A 524 -42.68 19.22 43.11
C ALA A 524 -41.32 19.93 43.29
N PRO A 525 -40.34 19.29 43.94
CA PRO A 525 -38.94 19.69 43.82
C PRO A 525 -38.49 19.76 42.36
N ARG A 526 -37.64 20.74 42.03
CA ARG A 526 -37.12 20.93 40.66
C ARG A 526 -35.64 21.23 40.71
N THR A 527 -34.86 20.44 39.98
CA THR A 527 -33.47 20.78 39.68
C THR A 527 -33.44 21.82 38.56
N TRP A 528 -33.06 23.05 38.90
CA TRP A 528 -32.88 24.14 37.95
C TRP A 528 -31.63 23.91 37.10
N ARG A 529 -31.77 23.99 35.78
CA ARG A 529 -30.63 23.83 34.85
C ARG A 529 -29.86 25.14 34.71
N GLU A 530 -28.55 25.06 34.45
CA GLU A 530 -27.72 26.27 34.28
C GLU A 530 -28.28 27.23 33.22
N GLY A 531 -28.71 26.72 32.07
CA GLY A 531 -29.33 27.56 31.04
C GLY A 531 -30.66 28.23 31.44
N GLU A 532 -31.40 27.69 32.42
CA GLU A 532 -32.61 28.34 32.96
C GLU A 532 -32.23 29.50 33.90
N ILE A 533 -31.16 29.32 34.66
CA ILE A 533 -30.61 30.35 35.56
C ILE A 533 -30.05 31.51 34.74
N GLU A 534 -29.23 31.20 33.73
CA GLU A 534 -28.64 32.20 32.82
C GLU A 534 -29.72 32.99 32.08
N LEU A 535 -30.74 32.30 31.56
CA LEU A 535 -31.88 32.95 30.90
C LEU A 535 -32.60 33.91 31.84
N LEU A 536 -32.90 33.49 33.08
CA LEU A 536 -33.60 34.33 34.04
C LEU A 536 -32.76 35.55 34.45
N GLN A 537 -31.44 35.39 34.59
CA GLN A 537 -30.52 36.50 34.84
C GLN A 537 -30.49 37.50 33.67
N GLU A 538 -30.43 37.01 32.43
CA GLU A 538 -30.47 37.87 31.23
C GLU A 538 -31.79 38.66 31.19
N LEU A 539 -32.93 38.00 31.42
CA LEU A 539 -34.23 38.66 31.45
C LEU A 539 -34.35 39.67 32.59
N SER A 540 -33.78 39.38 33.76
CA SER A 540 -33.74 40.30 34.90
C SER A 540 -32.97 41.60 34.57
N LEU A 541 -31.84 41.47 33.87
CA LEU A 541 -31.07 42.63 33.39
C LEU A 541 -31.90 43.47 32.41
N GLN A 542 -32.59 42.81 31.47
CA GLN A 542 -33.43 43.51 30.49
C GLN A 542 -34.62 44.22 31.14
N LEU A 543 -35.23 43.58 32.15
CA LEU A 543 -36.28 44.21 32.95
C LEU A 543 -35.77 45.45 33.68
N GLY A 544 -34.58 45.38 34.29
CA GLY A 544 -33.94 46.53 34.92
C GLY A 544 -33.81 47.73 33.99
N ILE A 545 -33.35 47.48 32.75
CA ILE A 545 -33.23 48.51 31.70
C ILE A 545 -34.60 49.07 31.32
N ALA A 546 -35.59 48.20 31.07
CA ALA A 546 -36.93 48.63 30.67
C ALA A 546 -37.64 49.44 31.78
N ILE A 547 -37.48 49.03 33.04
CA ILE A 547 -37.99 49.78 34.21
C ILE A 547 -37.35 51.16 34.28
N GLN A 548 -36.03 51.25 34.06
CA GLN A 548 -35.32 52.53 34.02
C GLN A 548 -35.84 53.46 32.91
N GLN A 549 -36.07 52.90 31.71
CA GLN A 549 -36.59 53.65 30.56
C GLN A 549 -38.02 54.15 30.82
N ALA A 550 -38.90 53.28 31.32
CA ALA A 550 -40.28 53.65 31.64
C ALA A 550 -40.34 54.73 32.75
N ALA A 551 -39.50 54.62 33.78
CA ALA A 551 -39.42 55.62 34.85
C ALA A 551 -38.94 56.99 34.34
N LEU A 552 -37.91 57.00 33.48
CA LEU A 552 -37.42 58.22 32.86
C LEU A 552 -38.47 58.87 31.95
N PHE A 553 -39.19 58.06 31.17
CA PHE A 553 -40.27 58.52 30.31
C PHE A 553 -41.40 59.18 31.12
N ALA A 554 -41.86 58.53 32.20
CA ALA A 554 -42.89 59.07 33.09
C ALA A 554 -42.47 60.38 33.76
N GLN A 555 -41.19 60.52 34.14
CA GLN A 555 -40.65 61.76 34.70
C GLN A 555 -40.70 62.90 33.66
N VAL A 556 -40.28 62.64 32.43
CA VAL A 556 -40.33 63.62 31.33
C VAL A 556 -41.76 64.02 31.01
N GLU A 557 -42.71 63.09 30.97
CA GLU A 557 -44.13 63.41 30.76
C GLU A 557 -44.68 64.30 31.89
N THR A 558 -44.33 64.01 33.14
CA THR A 558 -44.76 64.81 34.29
C THR A 558 -44.20 66.22 34.20
N GLU A 559 -42.91 66.37 33.89
CA GLU A 559 -42.28 67.70 33.74
C GLU A 559 -42.87 68.48 32.55
N LEU A 560 -43.19 67.81 31.44
CA LEU A 560 -43.88 68.42 30.30
C LEU A 560 -45.29 68.88 30.68
N GLN A 561 -46.04 68.09 31.45
CA GLN A 561 -47.37 68.48 31.95
C GLN A 561 -47.28 69.66 32.92
N GLU A 562 -46.29 69.69 33.81
CA GLU A 562 -46.07 70.81 34.74
C GLU A 562 -45.67 72.09 34.01
N ARG A 563 -44.76 72.01 33.03
CA ARG A 563 -44.39 73.16 32.17
C ARG A 563 -45.59 73.67 31.38
N SER A 564 -46.37 72.78 30.77
CA SER A 564 -47.61 73.13 30.06
C SER A 564 -48.62 73.84 30.97
N ARG A 565 -48.80 73.36 32.21
CA ARG A 565 -49.68 74.00 33.21
C ARG A 565 -49.14 75.35 33.67
N ALA A 566 -47.83 75.48 33.86
CA ALA A 566 -47.19 76.72 34.26
C ALA A 566 -47.26 77.79 33.15
N GLU A 567 -47.06 77.41 31.89
CA GLU A 567 -47.24 78.29 30.72
C GLU A 567 -48.69 78.77 30.60
N ALA A 568 -49.68 77.86 30.75
CA ALA A 568 -51.10 78.21 30.75
C ALA A 568 -51.48 79.15 31.91
N ALA A 569 -50.91 78.96 33.10
CA ALA A 569 -51.10 79.85 34.24
C ALA A 569 -50.45 81.23 34.02
N CYS A 570 -49.28 81.28 33.40
CA CYS A 570 -48.57 82.52 33.11
C CYS A 570 -49.29 83.35 32.03
N ASP A 571 -49.87 82.70 31.01
CA ASP A 571 -50.71 83.38 30.01
C ASP A 571 -52.02 83.91 30.59
N SER A 572 -52.55 83.31 31.67
CA SER A 572 -53.72 83.83 32.40
C SER A 572 -53.43 85.03 33.31
N GLN A 573 -52.16 85.31 33.63
CA GLN A 573 -51.74 86.38 34.56
C GLN A 573 -51.15 87.63 33.88
N LYS A 574 -51.10 87.70 32.53
CA LYS A 574 -50.71 88.94 31.84
C LYS A 574 -51.76 90.04 32.11
N PRO A 575 -51.39 91.18 32.72
CA PRO A 575 -52.32 92.28 32.97
C PRO A 575 -52.68 92.98 31.66
N SER A 576 -53.97 93.25 31.45
CA SER A 576 -54.49 94.10 30.36
C SER A 576 -54.13 95.58 30.60
N HIS A 577 -52.85 95.93 30.43
CA HIS A 577 -52.43 97.33 30.39
C HIS A 577 -52.37 97.84 28.95
N ALA A 578 -53.50 98.34 28.44
CA ALA A 578 -53.66 99.41 27.44
C ALA A 578 -55.15 99.47 27.04
N SER A 579 -55.86 100.59 26.91
CA SER A 579 -55.66 101.99 27.25
C SER A 579 -57.04 102.63 27.14
N LYS A 580 -57.37 103.53 28.06
CA LYS A 580 -58.48 104.49 27.92
C LYS A 580 -58.41 105.20 26.55
N ARG A 581 -59.53 105.29 25.84
CA ARG A 581 -60.01 106.50 25.15
C ARG A 581 -61.54 106.51 25.12
N GLN A 582 -62.07 107.67 25.47
CA GLN A 582 -63.38 108.04 26.01
C GLN A 582 -64.33 108.50 24.88
N PRO A 583 -65.61 108.89 25.13
CA PRO A 583 -65.99 110.06 25.95
C PRO A 583 -66.61 109.73 27.31
#